data_AF-M6RP77-F1
#
_entry.id   AF-M6RP77-F1
#
_cell.length_a   1.000
_cell.length_b   1.000
_cell.length_c   1.000
_cell.angle_alpha   90.00
_cell.angle_beta   90.00
_cell.angle_gamma   90.00
#
_symmetry.space_group_name_H-M   'P 1'
#
loop_
_entity.id
_entity.type
_entity.pdbx_description
1 polymer ?
#
loop_
_entity_poly.entity_id
_entity_poly.type
_entity_poly.pdbx_seq_one_letter_code
_entity_poly.pdbx_strand_id
1 'polypeptide(L)' 'MSENQYSKEIIEGQQVYTPSFLRFYDLIVLHIISTWFWRCPPQNMIDLYDKNVSGNHLDIGVGTGYLLQKQNFQ' A
#
# COMPACT_ATOMS: atom_id res chain seq x y z
N MET A 1 -3.81 -2.90 -24.98
CA MET A 1 -3.44 -1.53 -24.57
C MET A 1 -2.02 -1.32 -25.07
N SER A 2 -1.82 -0.50 -26.10
CA SER A 2 -0.46 -0.22 -26.60
C SER A 2 0.25 0.74 -25.66
N GLU A 3 1.57 0.59 -25.47
CA GLU A 3 2.43 1.47 -24.66
C GLU A 3 2.33 2.96 -25.03
N ASN A 4 1.74 3.28 -26.19
CA ASN A 4 1.61 4.62 -26.76
C ASN A 4 0.55 5.53 -26.09
N GLN A 5 0.01 5.16 -24.93
CA GLN A 5 -1.05 5.91 -24.24
C GLN A 5 -0.57 6.71 -23.02
N TYR A 6 0.61 6.42 -22.47
CA TYR A 6 1.10 7.08 -21.25
C TYR A 6 2.34 7.94 -21.54
N SER A 7 2.45 9.08 -20.85
CA SER A 7 3.62 9.95 -20.98
C SER A 7 4.87 9.28 -20.37
N LYS A 8 6.05 9.70 -20.81
CA LYS A 8 7.32 9.18 -20.31
C LYS A 8 7.47 9.37 -18.80
N GLU A 9 7.03 10.52 -18.31
CA GLU A 9 7.07 10.88 -16.89
C GLU A 9 6.20 9.93 -16.05
N ILE A 10 5.04 9.52 -16.60
CA ILE A 10 4.18 8.53 -15.96
C ILE A 10 4.89 7.19 -15.85
N ILE A 11 5.58 6.74 -16.90
CA ILE A 11 6.28 5.45 -16.91
C ILE A 11 7.47 5.48 -15.93
N GLU A 12 8.29 6.53 -15.97
CA GLU A 12 9.47 6.65 -15.10
C GLU A 12 9.09 6.75 -13.63
N GLY A 13 7.99 7.46 -13.31
CA GLY A 13 7.51 7.62 -11.93
C GLY A 13 7.07 6.32 -11.26
N GLN A 14 6.66 5.29 -12.04
CA GLN A 14 6.26 3.98 -11.50
C GLN A 14 7.37 2.94 -11.49
N GLN A 15 8.38 3.07 -12.37
CA GLN A 15 9.44 2.06 -12.53
C GLN A 15 10.22 1.77 -11.24
N VAL A 16 10.31 2.77 -10.34
CA VAL A 16 10.92 2.64 -9.01
C VAL A 16 10.20 1.62 -8.10
N TYR A 17 8.88 1.45 -8.26
CA TYR A 17 8.05 0.59 -7.41
C TYR A 17 8.11 -0.89 -7.81
N THR A 18 9.31 -1.45 -7.81
CA THR A 18 9.50 -2.89 -8.02
C THR A 18 8.98 -3.69 -6.80
N PRO A 19 8.56 -4.96 -6.97
CA PRO A 19 8.05 -5.76 -5.84
C PRO A 19 9.06 -5.94 -4.70
N SER A 20 10.36 -6.05 -5.00
CA SER A 20 11.41 -6.14 -3.98
C SER A 20 11.58 -4.82 -3.23
N PHE A 21 11.59 -3.70 -3.95
CA PHE A 21 11.67 -2.38 -3.35
C PHE A 21 10.47 -2.10 -2.44
N LEU A 22 9.24 -2.37 -2.91
CA LEU A 22 8.02 -2.17 -2.13
C LEU A 22 8.00 -3.00 -0.84
N ARG A 23 8.48 -4.25 -0.85
CA ARG A 23 8.59 -5.06 0.38
C ARG A 23 9.56 -4.47 1.39
N PHE A 24 10.70 -3.97 0.94
CA PHE A 24 11.65 -3.29 1.82
C PHE A 24 11.06 -1.97 2.36
N TYR A 25 10.40 -1.21 1.47
CA TYR A 25 9.71 0.01 1.81
C TYR A 25 8.65 -0.21 2.89
N ASP A 26 7.83 -1.26 2.79
CA ASP A 26 6.84 -1.62 3.80
C ASP A 26 7.45 -1.89 5.18
N LEU A 27 8.58 -2.61 5.23
CA LEU A 27 9.25 -2.88 6.51
C LEU A 27 9.68 -1.57 7.19
N ILE A 28 10.32 -0.68 6.43
CA ILE A 28 10.77 0.61 6.96
C ILE A 28 9.58 1.49 7.31
N VAL A 29 8.65 1.71 6.37
CA VAL A 29 7.58 2.68 6.53
C VAL A 29 6.53 2.21 7.52
N LEU A 30 6.02 0.99 7.38
CA LEU A 30 4.97 0.48 8.25
C LEU A 30 5.55 0.13 9.62
N HIS A 31 6.67 -0.57 9.72
CA HIS A 31 7.06 -1.08 11.04
C HIS A 31 7.94 -0.09 11.83
N ILE A 32 8.75 0.72 11.14
CA ILE A 32 9.62 1.70 11.80
C ILE A 32 8.96 3.07 11.83
N ILE A 33 8.70 3.66 10.67
CA ILE A 33 8.27 5.07 10.60
C ILE A 33 6.88 5.24 11.21
N SER A 34 5.91 4.38 10.88
CA SER A 34 4.56 4.48 11.45
C SER A 34 4.55 4.30 12.96
N THR A 35 5.28 3.30 13.47
CA THR A 35 5.34 3.00 14.91
C THR A 35 6.09 4.06 15.72
N TRP A 36 7.24 4.55 15.23
CA TRP A 36 8.14 5.37 16.03
C TRP A 36 8.02 6.87 15.75
N PHE A 37 7.91 7.25 14.47
CA PHE A 37 7.78 8.65 14.10
C PHE A 37 6.34 9.13 14.23
N TRP A 38 5.39 8.39 13.66
CA TRP A 38 3.96 8.72 13.70
C TRP A 38 3.25 8.20 14.95
N ARG A 39 3.89 7.33 15.75
CA ARG A 39 3.32 6.70 16.96
C ARG A 39 1.99 5.99 16.70
N CYS A 40 1.82 5.49 15.48
CA CYS A 40 0.64 4.80 14.99
C CYS A 40 1.10 3.46 14.41
N PRO A 41 1.16 2.39 15.22
CA PRO A 41 1.62 1.09 14.73
C PRO A 41 0.66 0.55 13.66
N PRO A 42 1.13 -0.34 12.76
CA PRO A 42 0.31 -0.87 11.66
C PRO A 42 -1.02 -1.48 12.07
N GLN A 43 -1.09 -2.05 13.29
CA GLN A 43 -2.32 -2.63 13.82
C GLN A 43 -3.49 -1.63 13.83
N ASN A 44 -3.23 -0.36 14.17
CA ASN A 44 -4.29 0.67 14.17
C ASN A 44 -4.88 0.89 12.78
N MET A 45 -4.04 0.81 11.74
CA MET A 45 -4.49 0.92 10.34
C MET A 45 -5.29 -0.32 9.93
N ILE A 46 -4.83 -1.52 10.33
CA ILE A 46 -5.55 -2.78 10.07
C ILE A 46 -6.92 -2.78 10.75
N ASP A 47 -7.00 -2.41 12.03
CA ASP A 47 -8.27 -2.35 12.77
C ASP A 47 -9.25 -1.36 12.15
N LEU A 48 -8.74 -0.22 11.66
CA LEU A 48 -9.56 0.77 10.96
C LEU A 48 -10.01 0.23 9.60
N TYR A 49 -9.14 -0.47 8.88
CA TYR A 49 -9.46 -1.10 7.60
C TYR A 49 -10.56 -2.15 7.78
N ASP A 50 -10.38 -3.09 8.71
CA ASP A 50 -11.33 -4.15 9.03
C ASP A 50 -12.71 -3.60 9.42
N LYS A 51 -12.73 -2.50 10.18
CA LYS A 51 -13.99 -1.88 10.61
C LYS A 51 -14.80 -1.28 9.44
N ASN A 52 -14.15 -0.88 8.35
CA ASN A 52 -14.78 -0.06 7.31
C ASN A 52 -14.76 -0.70 5.91
N VAL A 53 -14.01 -1.77 5.71
CA VAL A 53 -14.00 -2.51 4.45
C VAL A 53 -15.36 -3.17 4.22
N SER A 54 -15.77 -3.24 2.95
CA SER A 54 -17.02 -3.87 2.52
C SER A 54 -16.85 -4.46 1.12
N GLY A 55 -17.83 -5.24 0.65
CA GLY A 55 -17.84 -5.74 -0.73
C GLY A 55 -17.90 -4.65 -1.81
N ASN A 56 -18.19 -3.39 -1.44
CA ASN A 56 -18.15 -2.23 -2.32
C ASN A 56 -17.05 -1.24 -1.88
N HIS A 57 -15.84 -1.75 -1.63
CA HIS A 57 -14.68 -0.96 -1.24
C HIS A 57 -13.64 -0.93 -2.38
N LEU A 58 -13.31 0.26 -2.87
CA LEU A 58 -12.23 0.47 -3.85
C LEU A 58 -11.04 1.09 -3.13
N ASP A 59 -9.92 0.37 -3.15
CA ASP A 59 -8.65 0.83 -2.58
C ASP A 59 -7.66 1.15 -3.71
N ILE A 60 -7.10 2.37 -3.70
CA ILE A 60 -6.25 2.90 -4.78
C ILE A 60 -4.86 3.16 -4.23
N GLY A 61 -3.84 2.64 -4.92
CA GLY A 61 -2.44 2.83 -4.50
C GLY A 61 -2.05 1.93 -3.33
N VAL A 62 -2.57 0.70 -3.31
CA VAL A 62 -2.38 -0.27 -2.21
C VAL A 62 -0.93 -0.75 -2.02
N GLY A 63 0.00 -0.35 -2.89
CA GLY A 63 1.39 -0.81 -2.86
C GLY A 63 1.47 -2.33 -2.98
N THR A 64 1.98 -3.00 -1.96
CA THR A 64 2.04 -4.47 -1.87
C THR A 64 0.71 -5.13 -1.54
N GLY A 65 -0.32 -4.34 -1.20
CA GLY A 65 -1.59 -4.86 -0.69
C GLY A 65 -1.53 -5.25 0.79
N TYR A 66 -0.61 -4.70 1.58
CA TYR A 66 -0.40 -5.06 2.99
C TYR A 66 -1.69 -5.11 3.83
N LEU A 67 -2.54 -4.07 3.75
CA LEU A 67 -3.80 -4.03 4.50
C LEU A 67 -4.79 -5.10 4.00
N LEU A 68 -4.96 -5.22 2.68
CA LEU A 68 -5.79 -6.25 2.03
C LEU A 68 -5.38 -7.69 2.40
N GLN A 69 -4.10 -7.93 2.68
CA GLN A 69 -3.59 -9.24 3.09
C GLN A 69 -3.74 -9.52 4.59
N LYS A 70 -3.84 -8.47 5.41
CA LYS A 70 -3.88 -8.56 6.88
C LYS A 70 -5.27 -8.39 7.49
N GLN A 71 -6.18 -7.85 6.71
CA GLN A 71 -7.59 -7.68 7.04
C GLN A 71 -8.30 -9.04 7.22
N ASN A 72 -9.35 -9.07 8.05
CA ASN A 72 -10.12 -10.27 8.43
C ASN A 72 -11.54 -10.33 7.85
N PHE A 73 -11.92 -9.36 7.02
CA PHE A 73 -13.19 -9.31 6.29
C PHE A 73 -13.30 -10.49 5.31
N GLN A 74 -14.42 -11.22 5.42
CA GLN A 74 -14.80 -12.38 4.60
C GLN A 74 -15.82 -12.01 3.54
#